data_AF-A0A3D0VB52-F1
#
_entry.id   AF-A0A3D0VB52-F1
#
_cell.length_a   1.000
_cell.length_b   1.000
_cell.length_c   1.000
_cell.angle_alpha   90.00
_cell.angle_beta   90.00
_cell.angle_gamma   90.00
#
_symmetry.space_group_name_H-M   'P 1'
#
loop_
_entity.id
_entity.type
_entity.pdbx_description
1 polymer ?
#
loop_
_entity_poly.entity_id
_entity_poly.type
_entity_poly.pdbx_seq_one_letter_code
_entity_poly.pdbx_strand_id
1 'polypeptide(L)'
;MQRKTFELRKNLVRLRRIVLPMREVLNTLLRRDDLVGCSPVMQPFLQDVYDHVLRATEWTESLRDLVTTILETHISIQGNQMNLVMKKVTSWAAIIAVPTAVTGFFGQNVPFFGFQNNYGLWLSTTLMVAGSVFLYLGFKKRDWI
;
A
#
# COMPACT_ATOMS: atom_id res chain seq x y z
N MET A 1 4.01 -12.22 -3.18
CA MET A 1 2.86 -12.01 -2.28
C MET A 1 1.57 -11.75 -3.05
N GLN A 2 1.52 -10.77 -3.95
CA GLN A 2 0.31 -10.42 -4.73
C GLN A 2 -0.41 -11.61 -5.39
N ARG A 3 0.33 -12.51 -6.07
CA ARG A 3 -0.26 -13.71 -6.69
C ARG A 3 -0.93 -14.64 -5.67
N LYS A 4 -0.32 -14.84 -4.50
CA LYS A 4 -0.89 -15.69 -3.42
C LYS A 4 -2.15 -15.05 -2.83
N THR A 5 -2.14 -13.75 -2.56
CA THR A 5 -3.31 -13.01 -2.05
C THR A 5 -4.45 -13.01 -3.06
N PHE A 6 -4.14 -12.86 -4.35
CA PHE A 6 -5.13 -12.91 -5.42
C PHE A 6 -5.74 -14.31 -5.59
N GLU A 7 -4.93 -15.36 -5.57
CA GLU A 7 -5.42 -16.75 -5.60
C GLU A 7 -6.29 -17.05 -4.36
N LEU A 8 -5.89 -16.57 -3.17
CA LEU A 8 -6.68 -16.73 -1.96
C LEU A 8 -8.04 -16.02 -2.07
N ARG A 9 -8.06 -14.76 -2.54
CA ARG A 9 -9.30 -14.00 -2.79
C ARG A 9 -10.20 -14.72 -3.79
N LYS A 10 -9.63 -15.23 -4.88
CA LYS A 10 -10.35 -15.99 -5.92
C LYS A 10 -10.95 -17.28 -5.35
N ASN A 11 -10.20 -18.00 -4.52
CA ASN A 11 -10.67 -19.22 -3.87
C ASN A 11 -11.80 -18.94 -2.87
N LEU A 12 -11.73 -17.84 -2.11
CA LEU A 12 -12.80 -17.43 -1.18
C LEU A 12 -14.08 -17.03 -1.91
N VAL A 13 -13.96 -16.32 -3.03
CA VAL A 13 -15.12 -15.99 -3.87
C VAL A 13 -15.74 -17.27 -4.45
N ARG A 14 -14.92 -18.24 -4.88
CA ARG A 14 -15.41 -19.53 -5.36
C ARG A 14 -16.11 -20.31 -4.24
N LEU A 15 -15.52 -20.36 -3.04
CA LEU A 15 -16.11 -21.01 -1.87
C LEU A 15 -17.44 -20.37 -1.50
N ARG A 16 -17.52 -19.03 -1.46
CA ARG A 16 -18.76 -18.29 -1.19
C ARG A 16 -19.85 -18.67 -2.19
N ARG A 17 -19.53 -18.74 -3.49
CA ARG A 17 -20.50 -19.10 -4.54
C ARG A 17 -21.08 -20.52 -4.35
N ILE A 18 -20.39 -21.40 -3.63
CA ILE A 18 -20.85 -22.76 -3.33
C ILE A 18 -21.59 -22.81 -1.99
N VAL A 19 -21.06 -22.16 -0.95
CA VAL A 19 -21.62 -22.26 0.41
C VAL A 19 -22.90 -21.44 0.57
N LEU A 20 -23.00 -20.27 -0.08
CA LEU A 20 -24.17 -19.39 0.08
C LEU A 20 -25.48 -20.05 -0.39
N PRO A 21 -25.56 -20.68 -1.58
CA PRO A 21 -26.76 -21.37 -2.03
C PRO A 21 -27.13 -22.60 -1.18
N MET A 22 -26.13 -23.27 -0.57
CA MET A 22 -26.38 -24.44 0.29
C MET A 22 -27.27 -24.08 1.48
N ARG A 23 -27.19 -22.85 1.98
CA ARG A 23 -28.07 -22.36 3.05
C ARG A 23 -29.54 -22.40 2.61
N GLU A 24 -29.83 -21.97 1.39
CA GLU A 24 -31.19 -21.95 0.84
C GLU A 24 -31.68 -23.37 0.56
N VAL A 25 -30.82 -24.22 0.00
CA VAL A 25 -31.13 -25.65 -0.23
C VAL A 25 -31.48 -26.32 1.10
N LEU A 26 -30.65 -26.21 2.12
CA LEU A 26 -30.90 -26.84 3.43
C LEU A 26 -32.13 -26.25 4.13
N ASN A 27 -32.38 -24.95 4.01
CA ASN A 27 -33.59 -24.33 4.56
C ASN A 27 -34.86 -24.85 3.87
N THR A 28 -34.84 -25.06 2.55
CA THR A 28 -35.98 -25.65 1.83
C THR A 28 -36.21 -27.11 2.21
N LEU A 29 -35.16 -27.89 2.46
CA LEU A 29 -35.25 -29.27 2.93
C LEU A 29 -35.77 -29.37 4.37
N LEU A 30 -35.38 -28.44 5.25
CA LEU A 30 -35.86 -28.36 6.63
C LEU A 30 -37.32 -27.91 6.76
N ARG A 31 -37.83 -27.11 5.81
CA ARG A 31 -39.20 -26.56 5.85
C ARG A 31 -40.26 -27.42 5.17
N ARG A 32 -39.88 -28.35 4.28
CA ARG A 32 -40.82 -29.18 3.54
C ARG A 32 -40.70 -30.62 4.00
N ASP A 33 -41.44 -30.97 5.05
CA ASP A 33 -41.56 -32.34 5.56
C ASP A 33 -42.07 -33.33 4.49
N ASP A 34 -42.78 -32.85 3.47
CA ASP A 34 -43.43 -33.68 2.44
C ASP A 34 -42.56 -34.00 1.20
N LEU A 35 -41.48 -33.27 0.95
CA LEU A 35 -40.74 -33.37 -0.34
C LEU A 35 -39.63 -34.40 -0.37
N VAL A 36 -39.13 -34.76 0.79
CA VAL A 36 -38.17 -35.83 0.99
C VAL A 36 -38.81 -36.65 2.08
N GLY A 37 -38.84 -37.98 2.00
CA GLY A 37 -39.30 -38.84 3.09
C GLY A 37 -38.37 -38.77 4.32
N CYS A 38 -38.05 -37.56 4.77
CA CYS A 38 -37.29 -37.21 5.95
C CYS A 38 -38.13 -37.67 7.12
N SER A 39 -37.89 -38.92 7.51
CA SER A 39 -38.29 -39.43 8.81
C SER A 39 -37.94 -38.40 9.88
N PRO A 40 -38.76 -38.21 10.92
CA PRO A 40 -38.44 -37.35 12.07
C PRO A 40 -37.06 -37.66 12.71
N VAL A 41 -36.49 -38.83 12.44
CA VAL A 41 -35.13 -39.23 12.83
C VAL A 41 -34.04 -38.46 12.08
N MET A 42 -34.29 -37.97 10.87
CA MET A 42 -33.30 -37.30 10.00
C MET A 42 -33.19 -35.79 10.25
N GLN A 43 -34.23 -35.16 10.80
CA GLN A 43 -34.27 -33.71 11.05
C GLN A 43 -33.06 -33.18 11.86
N PRO A 44 -32.64 -33.81 12.98
CA PRO A 44 -31.49 -33.32 13.75
C PRO A 44 -30.18 -33.30 12.97
N PHE A 45 -29.97 -34.28 12.09
CA PHE A 45 -28.78 -34.35 11.24
C PHE A 45 -28.79 -33.26 10.16
N LEU A 46 -29.94 -32.98 9.55
CA LEU A 46 -30.08 -31.88 8.60
C LEU A 46 -29.86 -30.51 9.27
N GLN A 47 -30.32 -30.35 10.51
CA GLN A 47 -30.13 -29.14 11.29
C GLN A 47 -28.65 -28.91 11.62
N ASP A 48 -27.90 -29.95 11.99
CA ASP A 48 -26.45 -29.85 12.20
C ASP A 48 -25.70 -29.45 10.92
N VAL A 49 -26.08 -30.02 9.77
CA VAL A 49 -25.51 -29.63 8.47
C VAL A 49 -25.85 -28.17 8.13
N TYR A 50 -27.07 -27.72 8.44
CA TYR A 50 -27.47 -26.31 8.28
C TYR A 50 -26.59 -25.38 9.13
N ASP A 51 -26.36 -25.72 10.39
CA ASP A 51 -25.50 -24.95 11.29
C ASP A 51 -24.04 -24.91 10.82
N HIS A 52 -23.54 -26.01 10.24
CA HIS A 52 -22.22 -26.05 9.62
C HIS A 52 -22.12 -25.16 8.38
N VAL A 53 -23.14 -25.15 7.51
CA VAL A 53 -23.18 -24.28 6.33
C VAL A 53 -23.27 -22.80 6.73
N LEU A 54 -24.04 -22.48 7.77
CA LEU A 54 -24.11 -21.13 8.31
C LEU A 54 -22.74 -20.66 8.81
N ARG A 55 -22.07 -21.45 9.66
CA ARG A 55 -20.71 -21.15 10.14
C ARG A 55 -19.70 -21.00 9.01
N ALA A 56 -19.73 -21.89 8.02
CA ALA A 56 -18.85 -21.81 6.85
C ALA A 56 -19.09 -20.53 6.03
N THR A 57 -20.34 -20.07 5.93
CA THR A 57 -20.69 -18.82 5.25
C THR A 57 -20.08 -17.61 5.96
N GLU A 58 -20.26 -17.53 7.28
CA GLU A 58 -19.73 -16.44 8.10
C GLU A 58 -18.21 -16.39 8.06
N TRP A 59 -17.53 -17.55 8.17
CA TRP A 59 -16.08 -17.63 8.08
C TRP A 59 -15.57 -17.25 6.69
N THR A 60 -16.26 -17.66 5.62
CA THR A 60 -15.87 -17.29 4.25
C THR A 60 -15.95 -15.77 4.07
N GLU A 61 -16.98 -15.13 4.62
CA GLU A 61 -17.12 -13.68 4.54
C GLU A 61 -16.05 -12.95 5.36
N SER A 62 -15.86 -13.35 6.62
CA SER A 62 -14.81 -12.81 7.48
C SER A 62 -13.43 -12.93 6.86
N LEU A 63 -13.10 -14.10 6.29
CA LEU A 63 -11.81 -14.33 5.66
C LEU A 63 -11.64 -13.50 4.38
N ARG A 64 -12.70 -13.30 3.60
CA ARG A 64 -12.66 -12.41 2.43
C ARG A 64 -12.40 -10.96 2.83
N ASP A 65 -13.03 -10.50 3.90
CA ASP A 65 -12.86 -9.13 4.40
C ASP A 65 -11.44 -8.93 4.93
N LEU A 66 -10.91 -9.88 5.72
CA LEU A 66 -9.51 -9.88 6.16
C LEU A 66 -8.51 -9.84 4.99
N VAL A 67 -8.73 -10.64 3.95
CA VAL A 67 -7.87 -10.64 2.76
C VAL A 67 -7.90 -9.29 2.05
N THR A 68 -9.06 -8.63 2.03
CA THR A 68 -9.22 -7.30 1.46
C THR A 68 -8.45 -6.27 2.29
N THR A 69 -8.59 -6.28 3.62
CA THR A 69 -7.85 -5.41 4.54
C THR A 69 -6.34 -5.60 4.43
N ILE A 70 -5.86 -6.85 4.31
CA ILE A 70 -4.43 -7.15 4.11
C ILE A 70 -3.93 -6.53 2.79
N LEU A 71 -4.70 -6.66 1.71
CA LEU A 71 -4.33 -6.09 0.42
C LEU A 71 -4.25 -4.56 0.48
N GLU A 72 -5.24 -3.92 1.06
CA GLU A 72 -5.29 -2.46 1.24
C GLU A 72 -4.13 -1.96 2.10
N THR A 73 -3.86 -2.66 3.21
CA THR A 73 -2.71 -2.35 4.09
C THR A 73 -1.40 -2.48 3.35
N HIS A 74 -1.24 -3.52 2.52
CA HIS A 74 -0.03 -3.70 1.72
C HIS A 74 0.18 -2.57 0.71
N ILE A 75 -0.88 -2.14 0.04
CA ILE A 75 -0.85 -0.99 -0.88
C ILE A 75 -0.47 0.29 -0.12
N SER A 76 -1.05 0.51 1.05
CA SER A 76 -0.73 1.67 1.91
C SER A 76 0.74 1.69 2.33
N ILE A 77 1.28 0.55 2.78
CA ILE A 77 2.71 0.43 3.13
C ILE A 77 3.60 0.71 1.92
N GLN A 78 3.27 0.16 0.75
CA GLN A 78 4.03 0.40 -0.48
C GLN A 78 4.00 1.88 -0.87
N GLY A 79 2.84 2.55 -0.76
CA GLY A 79 2.71 3.99 -0.97
C GLY A 79 3.54 4.81 0.01
N ASN A 80 3.56 4.44 1.29
CA ASN A 80 4.39 5.12 2.29
C ASN A 80 5.89 4.94 2.00
N GLN A 81 6.32 3.73 1.62
CA GLN A 81 7.70 3.49 1.20
C GLN A 81 8.07 4.33 -0.03
N MET A 82 7.19 4.42 -1.03
CA MET A 82 7.40 5.27 -2.20
C MET A 82 7.54 6.75 -1.80
N ASN A 83 6.69 7.24 -0.90
CA ASN A 83 6.78 8.61 -0.40
C ASN A 83 8.11 8.87 0.33
N LEU A 84 8.60 7.92 1.12
CA LEU A 84 9.91 8.02 1.78
C LEU A 84 11.06 8.05 0.76
N VAL A 85 11.02 7.20 -0.27
CA VAL A 85 12.01 7.20 -1.36
C VAL A 85 11.97 8.53 -2.11
N MET A 86 10.78 9.03 -2.45
CA MET A 86 10.60 10.30 -3.15
C MET A 86 11.15 11.48 -2.33
N LYS A 87 10.88 11.52 -1.02
CA LYS A 87 11.49 12.52 -0.12
C LYS A 87 13.01 12.48 -0.19
N LYS A 88 13.63 11.29 -0.13
CA LYS A 88 15.09 11.15 -0.20
C LYS A 88 15.66 11.62 -1.54
N VAL A 89 15.09 11.13 -2.65
CA VAL A 89 15.57 11.47 -4.00
C VAL A 89 15.43 12.96 -4.27
N THR A 90 14.28 13.56 -3.96
CA THR A 90 14.04 15.00 -4.17
C THR A 90 14.93 15.87 -3.27
N SER A 91 15.16 15.47 -2.03
CA SER A 91 16.03 16.22 -1.12
C SER A 91 17.48 16.21 -1.60
N TRP A 92 18.01 15.05 -2.03
CA TRP A 92 19.34 14.97 -2.63
C TRP A 92 19.45 15.74 -3.95
N ALA A 93 18.42 15.67 -4.80
CA ALA A 93 18.38 16.45 -6.04
C ALA A 93 18.42 17.96 -5.76
N ALA A 94 17.68 18.44 -4.76
CA ALA A 94 17.71 19.85 -4.35
C ALA A 94 19.08 20.27 -3.81
N ILE A 95 19.74 19.42 -3.02
CA ILE A 95 21.11 19.69 -2.52
C ILE A 95 22.10 19.82 -3.69
N ILE A 96 22.03 18.94 -4.70
CA ILE A 96 22.92 18.97 -5.87
C ILE A 96 22.59 20.14 -6.81
N ALA A 97 21.32 20.53 -6.91
CA ALA A 97 20.89 21.63 -7.77
C ALA A 97 21.50 22.98 -7.37
N VAL A 98 21.76 23.22 -6.07
CA VAL A 98 22.32 24.49 -5.58
C VAL A 98 23.74 24.73 -6.11
N PRO A 99 24.73 23.85 -5.89
CA PRO A 99 26.05 24.00 -6.49
C PRO A 99 25.99 24.11 -8.00
N THR A 100 25.18 23.28 -8.66
CA THR A 100 25.04 23.27 -10.13
C THR A 100 24.57 24.64 -10.66
N ALA A 101 23.56 25.24 -10.02
CA ALA A 101 23.05 26.55 -10.39
C ALA A 101 24.09 27.66 -10.16
N VAL A 102 24.79 27.62 -9.03
CA VAL A 102 25.84 28.61 -8.73
C VAL A 102 27.01 28.45 -9.72
N THR A 103 27.48 27.23 -10.00
CA THR A 103 28.53 26.99 -11.00
C THR A 103 28.08 27.43 -12.39
N GLY A 104 26.80 27.22 -12.74
CA GLY A 104 26.25 27.65 -14.02
C GLY A 104 26.19 29.18 -14.17
N PHE A 105 25.83 29.89 -13.09
CA PHE A 105 25.80 31.36 -13.09
C PHE A 105 27.22 31.96 -13.13
N PHE A 106 28.12 31.51 -12.26
CA PHE A 106 29.50 32.01 -12.19
C PHE A 106 30.39 31.48 -13.33
N GLY A 107 29.95 30.47 -14.07
CA GLY A 107 30.62 29.92 -15.26
C GLY A 107 30.36 30.70 -16.55
N GLN A 108 29.53 31.76 -16.50
CA GLN A 108 29.25 32.58 -17.68
C GLN A 108 30.46 33.45 -18.07
N ASN A 109 30.75 33.54 -19.37
CA ASN A 109 31.81 34.40 -19.91
C ASN A 109 31.40 35.88 -20.01
N VAL A 110 30.78 36.41 -18.97
CA VAL A 110 30.36 37.81 -18.88
C VAL A 110 31.00 38.49 -17.66
N PRO A 111 31.39 39.77 -17.74
CA PRO A 111 31.96 40.47 -16.60
C PRO A 111 30.92 40.62 -15.48
N PHE A 112 31.13 39.93 -14.37
CA PHE A 112 30.32 40.01 -13.15
C PHE A 112 31.15 40.50 -11.96
N PHE A 113 30.49 40.76 -10.84
CA PHE A 113 31.16 41.19 -9.61
C PHE A 113 32.16 40.13 -9.11
N GLY A 114 33.46 40.40 -9.24
CA GLY A 114 34.53 39.45 -8.89
C GLY A 114 35.07 38.59 -10.05
N PHE A 115 34.73 38.90 -11.30
CA PHE A 115 35.26 38.24 -12.50
C PHE A 115 36.80 38.35 -12.57
N GLN A 116 37.49 37.24 -12.85
CA GLN A 116 38.96 37.09 -12.85
C GLN A 116 39.70 37.44 -11.54
N ASN A 117 38.98 37.60 -10.42
CA ASN A 117 39.58 37.87 -9.12
C ASN A 117 39.34 36.68 -8.16
N ASN A 118 40.33 36.37 -7.32
CA ASN A 118 40.24 35.32 -6.30
C ASN A 118 39.02 35.51 -5.39
N TYR A 119 38.60 36.75 -5.16
CA TYR A 119 37.40 37.07 -4.39
C TYR A 119 36.13 36.42 -4.97
N GLY A 120 35.95 36.40 -6.30
CA GLY A 120 34.79 35.78 -6.94
C GLY A 120 34.76 34.25 -6.76
N LEU A 121 35.94 33.62 -6.72
CA LEU A 121 36.09 32.19 -6.43
C LEU A 121 35.71 31.87 -4.98
N TRP A 122 36.19 32.65 -4.01
CA TRP A 122 35.84 32.47 -2.61
C TRP A 122 34.35 32.73 -2.35
N LEU A 123 33.77 33.77 -2.97
CA LEU A 123 32.35 34.09 -2.85
C LEU A 123 31.46 32.96 -3.39
N SER A 124 31.73 32.49 -4.61
CA SER A 124 30.95 31.41 -5.23
C SER A 124 31.08 30.08 -4.46
N THR A 125 32.29 29.71 -4.04
CA THR A 125 32.54 28.51 -3.22
C THR A 125 31.78 28.59 -1.89
N THR A 126 31.82 29.74 -1.22
CA THR A 126 31.11 29.95 0.05
C THR A 126 29.60 29.83 -0.14
N LEU A 127 29.04 30.42 -1.20
CA LEU A 127 27.61 30.31 -1.52
C LEU A 127 27.17 28.87 -1.80
N MET A 128 27.97 28.11 -2.57
CA MET A 128 27.68 26.70 -2.86
C MET A 128 27.66 25.86 -1.59
N VAL A 129 28.71 25.96 -0.78
CA VAL A 129 28.86 25.17 0.45
C VAL A 129 27.79 25.58 1.47
N ALA A 130 27.61 26.88 1.72
CA ALA A 130 26.62 27.38 2.66
C ALA A 130 25.19 26.99 2.26
N GLY A 131 24.84 27.14 0.97
CA GLY A 131 23.51 26.76 0.46
C GLY A 131 23.25 25.26 0.55
N SER A 132 24.24 24.43 0.19
CA SER A 132 24.13 22.96 0.28
C SER A 132 24.01 22.49 1.72
N VAL A 133 24.81 23.05 2.63
CA VAL A 133 24.77 22.73 4.07
C VAL A 133 23.45 23.18 4.69
N PHE A 134 22.96 24.36 4.34
CA PHE A 134 21.66 24.86 4.82
C PHE A 134 20.51 23.91 4.43
N LEU A 135 20.46 23.48 3.17
CA LEU A 135 19.47 22.51 2.72
C LEU A 135 19.63 21.15 3.40
N TYR A 136 20.86 20.65 3.53
CA TYR A 136 21.13 19.39 4.22
C TYR A 136 20.63 19.40 5.67
N LEU A 137 20.93 20.45 6.42
CA LEU A 137 20.47 20.60 7.81
C LEU A 137 18.94 20.72 7.88
N GLY A 138 18.33 21.46 6.95
CA GLY A 138 16.88 21.60 6.84
C GLY A 138 16.17 20.28 6.57
N PHE A 139 16.67 19.47 5.63
CA PHE A 139 16.11 18.17 5.30
C PHE A 139 16.36 17.12 6.39
N LYS A 140 17.53 17.14 7.03
CA LYS A 140 17.86 16.26 8.16
C LYS A 140 16.95 16.52 9.36
N LYS A 141 16.67 17.80 9.69
CA LYS A 141 15.74 18.15 10.78
C LYS A 141 14.30 17.66 10.53
N ARG A 142 13.94 17.44 9.27
CA ARG A 142 12.60 16.98 8.86
C ARG A 142 12.52 15.47 8.64
N ASP A 143 13.59 14.71 8.92
CA ASP A 143 13.72 13.28 8.65
C ASP A 143 13.46 12.90 7.17
N TRP A 144 13.79 13.81 6.24
CA TRP A 144 13.69 13.52 4.80
C TRP A 144 14.93 12.81 4.28
N ILE A 145 16.05 12.94 5.00
CA ILE A 145 17.35 12.29 4.80
C ILE A 145 17.83 11.81 6.16
#